data_AF-A0A9E0ITQ6-F1
#
_entry.id   AF-A0A9E0ITQ6-F1
#
_cell.length_a   1.000
_cell.length_b   1.000
_cell.length_c   1.000
_cell.angle_alpha   90.00
_cell.angle_beta   90.00
_cell.angle_gamma   90.00
#
_symmetry.space_group_name_H-M   'P 1'
#
loop_
_entity.id
_entity.type
_entity.pdbx_description
1 polymer ?
#
loop_
_entity_poly.entity_id
_entity_poly.type
_entity_poly.pdbx_seq_one_letter_code
_entity_poly.pdbx_strand_id
1 'polypeptide(L)'
;MQRGPRPKAWWGAALVVLVALAALLTGCAHDVVARFPSSPDEPTGTVELRFTRAASDVTVAVNGVVVVDRAHTRRVVVTGVPTGTTQLAIAAGAGEKQVAVWVGSDNPVQVPVPSVEQSATTGLRGFVLSMMSVVLYALLR
;
A
#
# COMPACT_ATOMS: atom_id res chain seq x y z
N MET A 1 -29.19 -49.72 -16.03
CA MET A 1 -27.89 -49.04 -15.77
C MET A 1 -28.02 -47.57 -16.14
N GLN A 2 -28.36 -46.70 -15.17
CA GLN A 2 -28.46 -45.26 -15.35
C GLN A 2 -27.08 -44.61 -15.14
N ARG A 3 -26.60 -43.83 -16.11
CA ARG A 3 -25.38 -43.01 -15.99
C ARG A 3 -25.70 -41.77 -15.16
N GLY A 4 -25.15 -41.68 -13.95
CA GLY A 4 -25.25 -40.48 -13.11
C GLY A 4 -24.60 -39.26 -13.79
N PRO A 5 -25.14 -38.05 -13.61
CA PRO A 5 -24.64 -36.85 -14.24
C PRO A 5 -23.24 -36.49 -13.69
N ARG A 6 -22.28 -36.27 -14.60
CA ARG A 6 -20.91 -35.87 -14.25
C ARG A 6 -20.91 -34.45 -13.67
N PRO A 7 -20.31 -34.20 -12.49
CA PRO A 7 -20.24 -32.87 -11.87
C PRO A 7 -19.20 -31.99 -12.55
N LYS A 8 -19.41 -31.62 -13.82
CA LYS A 8 -18.52 -30.70 -14.56
C LYS A 8 -18.73 -29.23 -14.18
N ALA A 9 -19.90 -28.87 -13.65
CA ALA A 9 -20.25 -27.47 -13.36
C ALA A 9 -19.49 -26.88 -12.16
N TRP A 10 -19.11 -27.70 -11.17
CA TRP A 10 -18.52 -27.18 -9.93
C TRP A 10 -17.05 -26.76 -10.08
N TRP A 11 -16.31 -27.42 -10.99
CA TRP A 11 -14.90 -27.11 -11.24
C TRP A 11 -14.71 -25.76 -11.94
N GLY A 12 -15.62 -25.39 -12.85
CA GLY A 12 -15.60 -24.09 -13.52
C GLY A 12 -15.88 -22.94 -12.55
N ALA A 13 -16.89 -23.10 -11.69
CA ALA A 13 -17.21 -22.09 -10.66
C ALA A 13 -16.06 -21.93 -9.65
N ALA A 14 -15.47 -23.04 -9.19
CA ALA A 14 -14.34 -23.00 -8.27
C ALA A 14 -13.11 -22.31 -8.89
N LEU A 15 -12.81 -22.58 -10.16
CA LEU A 15 -11.69 -21.94 -10.86
C LEU A 15 -11.92 -20.43 -11.05
N VAL A 16 -13.14 -20.02 -11.38
CA VAL A 16 -13.51 -18.59 -11.52
C VAL A 16 -13.39 -17.86 -10.19
N VAL A 17 -13.86 -18.46 -9.09
CA VAL A 17 -13.71 -17.90 -7.74
C VAL A 17 -12.24 -17.77 -7.37
N LEU A 18 -11.42 -18.78 -7.66
CA LEU A 18 -10.00 -18.78 -7.32
C LEU A 18 -9.21 -17.75 -8.14
N VAL A 19 -9.55 -17.57 -9.43
CA VAL A 19 -8.96 -16.53 -10.29
C VAL A 19 -9.41 -15.13 -9.85
N ALA A 20 -10.69 -14.95 -9.50
CA ALA A 20 -11.18 -13.68 -8.96
C ALA A 20 -10.50 -13.33 -7.62
N LEU A 21 -10.32 -14.32 -6.75
CA LEU A 21 -9.59 -14.15 -5.49
C LEU A 21 -8.11 -13.82 -5.73
N ALA A 22 -7.47 -14.48 -6.70
CA ALA A 22 -6.08 -14.19 -7.07
C ALA A 22 -5.90 -12.78 -7.67
N ALA A 23 -6.85 -12.33 -8.50
CA ALA A 23 -6.83 -10.98 -9.09
C ALA A 23 -7.03 -9.87 -8.04
N LEU A 24 -7.81 -10.14 -6.99
CA LEU A 24 -7.94 -9.23 -5.84
C LEU A 24 -6.66 -9.16 -4.99
N LEU A 25 -5.81 -10.19 -5.03
CA LEU A 25 -4.55 -10.25 -4.28
C LEU A 25 -3.36 -9.58 -5.00
N THR A 26 -3.50 -9.23 -6.28
CA THR A 26 -2.45 -8.55 -7.07
C THR A 26 -2.52 -7.02 -6.97
N GLY A 27 -2.65 -6.50 -5.75
CA GLY A 27 -2.35 -5.09 -5.47
C GLY A 27 -0.84 -4.89 -5.52
N CYS A 28 -0.25 -4.79 -6.71
CA CYS A 28 1.16 -4.52 -6.85
C CYS A 28 1.47 -3.11 -6.30
N ALA A 29 2.46 -3.01 -5.43
CA ALA A 29 2.97 -1.71 -4.99
C ALA A 29 3.64 -1.02 -6.17
N HIS A 30 3.16 0.16 -6.54
CA HIS A 30 3.75 0.97 -7.62
C HIS A 30 4.25 2.30 -7.05
N ASP A 31 5.32 2.83 -7.62
CA ASP A 31 5.82 4.15 -7.26
C ASP A 31 4.77 5.22 -7.59
N VAL A 32 4.56 6.17 -6.68
CA VAL A 32 3.59 7.26 -6.85
C VAL A 32 4.34 8.55 -7.14
N VAL A 33 3.92 9.25 -8.19
CA VAL A 33 4.41 10.59 -8.51
C VAL A 33 3.25 11.57 -8.40
N ALA A 34 3.42 12.58 -7.56
CA ALA A 34 2.45 13.66 -7.35
C ALA A 34 3.09 15.02 -7.61
N ARG A 35 2.25 16.01 -7.90
CA ARG A 35 2.67 17.40 -8.08
C ARG A 35 1.92 18.26 -7.08
N PHE A 36 2.66 19.03 -6.30
CA PHE A 36 2.11 20.03 -5.40
C PHE A 36 1.74 21.30 -6.20
N PRO A 37 0.58 21.93 -5.93
CA PRO A 37 0.11 23.10 -6.66
C PRO A 37 0.77 24.41 -6.17
N SER A 38 2.08 24.55 -6.39
CA SER A 38 2.80 25.81 -6.12
C SER A 38 2.49 26.90 -7.14
N SER A 39 2.79 28.15 -6.76
CA SER A 39 2.78 29.27 -7.71
C SER A 39 3.82 29.06 -8.83
N PRO A 40 3.55 29.44 -10.09
CA PRO A 40 4.48 29.25 -11.20
C PRO A 40 5.83 29.96 -11.02
N ASP A 41 5.83 31.08 -10.30
CA ASP A 41 7.01 31.93 -10.09
C ASP A 41 7.78 31.60 -8.81
N GLU A 42 7.30 30.63 -8.02
CA GLU A 42 7.91 30.25 -6.76
C GLU A 42 9.02 29.21 -6.98
N PRO A 43 10.20 29.35 -6.34
CA PRO A 43 11.21 28.31 -6.37
C PRO A 43 10.68 27.03 -5.74
N THR A 44 10.76 25.93 -6.47
CA THR A 44 10.28 24.62 -6.03
C THR A 44 11.39 23.57 -6.04
N GLY A 45 11.22 22.57 -5.17
CA GLY A 45 12.04 21.38 -5.09
C GLY A 45 11.21 20.11 -5.21
N THR A 46 11.87 18.99 -4.91
CA THR A 46 11.27 17.65 -4.94
C THR A 46 11.45 16.99 -3.58
N VAL A 47 10.39 16.36 -3.09
CA VAL A 47 10.41 15.53 -1.86
C VAL A 47 10.21 14.09 -2.25
N GLU A 48 11.08 13.21 -1.75
CA GLU A 48 10.98 11.77 -1.94
C GLU A 48 10.78 11.06 -0.60
N LEU A 49 9.67 10.33 -0.49
CA LEU A 49 9.36 9.48 0.65
C LEU A 49 9.67 8.04 0.25
N ARG A 50 10.57 7.40 1.01
CA ARG A 50 10.93 5.99 0.80
C ARG A 50 10.51 5.18 2.01
N PHE A 51 9.69 4.17 1.75
CA PHE A 51 9.26 3.21 2.75
C PHE A 51 10.19 1.99 2.69
N THR A 52 10.54 1.43 3.84
CA THR A 52 11.38 0.22 3.92
C THR A 52 10.68 -1.03 3.36
N ARG A 53 9.35 -1.04 3.32
CA ARG A 53 8.49 -2.06 2.70
C ARG A 53 7.34 -1.37 1.96
N ALA A 54 6.60 -2.12 1.14
CA ALA A 54 5.39 -1.58 0.52
C ALA A 54 4.37 -1.26 1.62
N ALA A 55 3.89 -0.03 1.64
CA ALA A 55 2.86 0.45 2.55
C ALA A 55 1.53 0.54 1.80
N SER A 56 0.43 0.19 2.46
CA SER A 56 -0.94 0.42 1.97
C SER A 56 -1.54 1.64 2.64
N ASP A 57 -2.58 2.20 2.02
CA ASP A 57 -3.29 3.38 2.53
C ASP A 57 -2.35 4.54 2.84
N VAL A 58 -1.41 4.78 1.93
CA VAL A 58 -0.45 5.89 2.03
C VAL A 58 -1.14 7.18 1.63
N THR A 59 -1.22 8.12 2.57
CA THR A 59 -1.69 9.49 2.35
C THR A 59 -0.57 10.46 2.69
N VAL A 60 -0.32 11.41 1.81
CA VAL A 60 0.74 12.42 1.98
C VAL A 60 0.11 13.80 1.83
N ALA A 61 0.32 14.64 2.85
CA ALA A 61 0.00 16.05 2.79
C ALA A 61 1.25 16.90 2.94
N VAL A 62 1.32 17.96 2.15
CA VAL A 62 2.39 18.97 2.12
C VAL A 62 1.76 20.30 2.52
N ASN A 63 2.25 20.92 3.59
CA ASN A 63 1.69 22.18 4.13
C ASN A 63 0.16 22.14 4.31
N GLY A 64 -0.38 20.99 4.70
CA GLY A 64 -1.83 20.77 4.89
C GLY A 64 -2.62 20.42 3.63
N VAL A 65 -1.99 20.40 2.45
CA VAL A 65 -2.64 19.99 1.19
C VAL A 65 -2.34 18.52 0.90
N VAL A 66 -3.38 17.69 0.80
CA VAL A 66 -3.24 16.28 0.43
C VAL A 66 -2.84 16.18 -1.04
N VAL A 67 -1.69 15.56 -1.32
CA VAL A 67 -1.14 15.35 -2.66
C VAL A 67 -1.16 13.89 -3.09
N VAL A 68 -1.24 12.97 -2.15
CA VAL A 68 -1.41 11.53 -2.38
C VAL A 68 -2.49 11.03 -1.43
N ASP A 69 -3.45 10.26 -1.93
CA ASP A 69 -4.53 9.67 -1.15
C ASP A 69 -4.55 8.14 -1.30
N ARG A 70 -4.53 7.44 -0.16
CA ARG A 70 -4.69 5.98 -0.01
C ARG A 70 -3.95 5.13 -1.05
N ALA A 71 -2.69 5.43 -1.32
CA ALA A 71 -1.87 4.69 -2.27
C ALA A 71 -1.27 3.40 -1.66
N HIS A 72 -1.00 2.40 -2.51
CA HIS A 72 -0.18 1.24 -2.15
C HIS A 72 1.19 1.33 -2.84
N THR A 73 2.24 1.66 -2.08
CA THR A 73 3.53 2.05 -2.66
C THR A 73 4.73 1.82 -1.74
N ARG A 74 5.93 1.75 -2.33
CA ARG A 74 7.22 1.83 -1.63
C ARG A 74 7.88 3.21 -1.72
N ARG A 75 7.41 4.05 -2.65
CA ARG A 75 8.05 5.31 -2.99
C ARG A 75 7.02 6.34 -3.42
N VAL A 76 7.06 7.50 -2.79
CA VAL A 76 6.28 8.67 -3.23
C VAL A 76 7.26 9.77 -3.61
N VAL A 77 7.10 10.33 -4.80
CA VAL A 77 7.83 11.51 -5.27
C VAL A 77 6.84 12.66 -5.42
N VAL A 78 7.04 13.72 -4.64
CA VAL A 78 6.24 14.95 -4.74
C VAL A 78 7.09 16.03 -5.36
N THR A 79 6.67 16.50 -6.53
CA THR A 79 7.33 17.57 -7.30
C THR A 79 6.65 18.91 -7.08
N GLY A 80 7.35 20.00 -7.32
CA GLY A 80 6.76 21.34 -7.24
C GLY A 80 6.48 21.77 -5.81
N VAL A 81 7.22 21.29 -4.81
CA VAL A 81 7.08 21.69 -3.41
C VAL A 81 7.87 22.99 -3.18
N PRO A 82 7.31 24.05 -2.55
CA PRO A 82 8.05 25.28 -2.30
C PRO A 82 9.36 25.05 -1.56
N THR A 83 10.43 25.75 -1.95
CA THR A 83 11.71 25.69 -1.23
C THR A 83 11.58 26.33 0.16
N GLY A 84 12.36 25.82 1.13
CA GLY A 84 12.32 26.25 2.53
C GLY A 84 11.74 25.18 3.45
N THR A 85 11.38 25.56 4.67
CA THR A 85 10.80 24.63 5.65
C THR A 85 9.37 24.28 5.27
N THR A 86 9.15 23.02 4.92
CA THR A 86 7.85 22.47 4.55
C THR A 86 7.39 21.45 5.59
N GLN A 87 6.12 21.50 5.95
CA GLN A 87 5.48 20.51 6.82
C GLN A 87 4.99 19.33 5.99
N LEU A 88 5.46 18.14 6.31
CA LEU A 88 5.00 16.89 5.72
C LEU A 88 4.18 16.12 6.74
N ALA A 89 2.95 15.76 6.40
CA ALA A 89 2.16 14.79 7.15
C ALA A 89 2.01 13.53 6.30
N ILE A 90 2.44 12.40 6.85
CA ILE A 90 2.51 11.12 6.16
C ILE A 90 1.73 10.12 6.97
N ALA A 91 0.63 9.62 6.40
CA ALA A 91 -0.12 8.50 6.94
C ALA A 91 0.17 7.26 6.10
N ALA A 92 0.38 6.11 6.74
CA ALA A 92 0.59 4.84 6.07
C ALA A 92 -0.01 3.71 6.94
N GLY A 93 -1.08 3.10 6.46
CA GLY A 93 -1.85 2.14 7.25
C GLY A 93 -2.36 2.78 8.54
N ALA A 94 -1.98 2.22 9.70
CA ALA A 94 -2.40 2.70 11.01
C ALA A 94 -1.46 3.77 11.62
N GLY A 95 -0.36 4.10 10.95
CA GLY A 95 0.65 5.01 11.49
C GLY A 95 0.58 6.37 10.81
N GLU A 96 0.83 7.41 11.60
CA GLU A 96 0.96 8.77 11.14
C GLU A 96 2.27 9.38 11.63
N LYS A 97 2.93 10.16 10.77
CA LYS A 97 4.13 10.91 11.10
C LYS A 97 4.05 12.29 10.48
N GLN A 98 4.26 13.30 11.31
CA GLN A 98 4.45 14.68 10.88
C GLN A 98 5.91 15.07 11.06
N VAL A 99 6.49 15.72 10.05
CA VAL A 99 7.89 16.17 10.07
C VAL A 99 8.05 17.46 9.28
N ALA A 100 8.80 18.40 9.84
CA ALA A 100 9.24 19.58 9.12
C ALA A 100 10.55 19.27 8.39
N VAL A 101 10.61 19.56 7.10
CA VAL A 101 11.75 19.23 6.23
C VAL A 101 12.16 20.47 5.46
N TRP A 102 13.46 20.72 5.40
CA TRP A 102 14.01 21.77 4.56
C TRP A 102 14.12 21.29 3.11
N VAL A 103 13.35 21.90 2.21
CA VAL A 103 13.32 21.58 0.77
C VAL A 103 14.23 22.54 0.01
N GLY A 104 15.26 21.99 -0.64
CA GLY A 104 16.16 22.72 -1.53
C GLY A 104 15.78 22.56 -3.00
N SER A 105 16.37 23.39 -3.87
CA SER A 105 16.21 23.35 -5.33
C SER A 105 17.03 22.25 -6.00
N ASP A 106 18.15 21.86 -5.39
CA ASP A 106 19.22 21.17 -6.14
C ASP A 106 19.14 19.64 -6.07
N ASN A 107 18.57 19.09 -4.99
CA ASN A 107 18.50 17.65 -4.77
C ASN A 107 17.16 17.23 -4.13
N PRO A 108 16.61 16.05 -4.50
CA PRO A 108 15.43 15.51 -3.84
C PRO A 108 15.70 15.26 -2.35
N VAL A 109 14.80 15.71 -1.49
CA VAL A 109 14.92 15.42 -0.06
C VAL A 109 14.36 14.04 0.24
N GLN A 110 15.22 13.14 0.71
CA GLN A 110 14.80 11.79 1.11
C GLN A 110 14.36 11.78 2.57
N VAL A 111 13.10 11.44 2.82
CA VAL A 111 12.56 11.27 4.17
C VAL A 111 12.34 9.78 4.43
N PRO A 112 13.14 9.16 5.30
CA PRO A 112 12.92 7.78 5.72
C PRO A 112 11.63 7.70 6.53
N VAL A 113 10.68 6.90 6.05
CA VAL A 113 9.47 6.57 6.80
C VAL A 113 9.63 5.14 7.31
N PRO A 114 9.72 4.93 8.63
CA PRO A 114 9.80 3.58 9.18
C PRO A 114 8.54 2.81 8.78
N SER A 115 8.70 1.55 8.40
CA SER A 115 7.56 0.67 8.09
C SER A 115 6.64 0.61 9.30
N VAL A 116 5.43 1.14 9.15
CA VAL A 116 4.37 0.91 10.12
C VAL A 116 3.95 -0.53 9.96
N GLU A 117 4.25 -1.37 10.95
CA GLU A 117 3.89 -2.78 10.88
C GLU A 117 2.37 -2.93 10.75
N GLN A 118 1.91 -3.40 9.59
CA GLN A 118 0.56 -3.90 9.41
C GLN A 118 0.43 -5.23 10.17
N SER A 119 0.11 -5.14 11.46
CA SER A 119 -0.17 -6.28 12.33
C SER A 119 -1.35 -7.16 11.88
N ALA A 120 -2.15 -6.72 10.90
CA ALA A 120 -3.34 -7.45 10.46
C ALA A 120 -3.02 -8.69 9.60
N THR A 121 -2.03 -8.62 8.71
CA THR A 121 -1.73 -9.75 7.79
C THR A 121 -1.04 -10.92 8.49
N THR A 122 -0.29 -10.66 9.57
CA THR A 122 0.37 -11.71 10.36
C THR A 122 -0.65 -12.44 11.24
N GLY A 123 -1.60 -11.71 11.84
CA GLY A 123 -2.69 -12.29 12.65
C GLY A 123 -3.63 -13.17 11.82
N LEU A 124 -4.03 -12.70 10.63
CA LEU A 124 -4.91 -13.47 9.75
C LEU A 124 -4.24 -14.76 9.24
N ARG A 125 -2.94 -14.72 8.89
CA ARG A 125 -2.17 -15.91 8.48
C ARG A 125 -2.05 -16.92 9.61
N GLY A 126 -1.81 -16.46 10.84
CA GLY A 126 -1.76 -17.34 12.02
C GLY A 126 -3.10 -18.03 12.27
N PHE A 127 -4.21 -17.30 12.14
CA PHE A 127 -5.55 -17.86 12.28
C PHE A 127 -5.89 -18.87 11.17
N VAL A 128 -5.56 -18.57 9.92
CA VAL A 128 -5.80 -19.50 8.78
C VAL A 128 -4.97 -20.77 8.94
N LEU A 129 -3.72 -20.65 9.38
CA LEU A 129 -2.86 -21.80 9.65
C LEU A 129 -3.37 -22.66 10.82
N SER A 130 -3.94 -22.04 11.86
CA SER A 130 -4.52 -22.80 12.98
C SER A 130 -5.84 -23.49 12.61
N MET A 131 -6.68 -22.87 11.76
CA MET A 131 -7.87 -23.55 11.24
C MET A 131 -7.49 -24.72 10.32
N MET A 132 -6.49 -24.53 9.46
CA MET A 132 -5.97 -25.57 8.56
C MET A 132 -5.49 -26.79 9.34
N SER A 133 -4.79 -26.61 10.47
CA SER A 133 -4.32 -27.74 11.28
C SER A 133 -5.46 -28.48 11.97
N VAL A 134 -6.50 -27.79 12.44
CA VAL A 134 -7.71 -28.42 12.99
C VAL A 134 -8.46 -29.23 11.93
N VAL A 135 -8.62 -28.67 10.73
CA VAL A 135 -9.27 -29.37 9.60
C VAL A 135 -8.47 -30.60 9.18
N LEU A 136 -7.13 -30.49 9.11
CA LEU A 136 -6.26 -31.61 8.76
C LEU A 136 -6.34 -32.72 9.83
N TYR A 137 -6.36 -32.36 11.11
CA TYR A 137 -6.53 -33.30 12.21
C TYR A 137 -7.89 -34.02 12.16
N ALA A 138 -8.96 -33.30 11.85
CA ALA A 138 -10.31 -33.86 11.73
C ALA A 138 -10.49 -34.78 10.51
N LEU A 139 -9.70 -34.61 9.46
CA LEU A 139 -9.71 -35.46 8.26
C LEU A 139 -8.82 -36.70 8.38
N LEU A 140 -7.81 -36.66 9.25
CA LEU A 140 -6.88 -37.77 9.52
C LEU A 140 -7.33 -38.68 10.67
N ARG A 141 -8.41 -38.33 11.36
CA ARG A 141 -9.05 -39.11 12.42
C ARG A 141 -10.34 -39.73 11.91
#